data_AF-A0A9E5NBB5-F1
#
_entry.id   AF-A0A9E5NBB5-F1
#
_cell.length_a   1.000
_cell.length_b   1.000
_cell.length_c   1.000
_cell.angle_alpha   90.00
_cell.angle_beta   90.00
_cell.angle_gamma   90.00
#
_symmetry.space_group_name_H-M   'P 1'
#
loop_
_entity.id
_entity.type
_entity.pdbx_description
1 polymer ?
#
loop_
_entity_poly.entity_id
_entity_poly.type
_entity_poly.pdbx_seq_one_letter_code
_entity_poly.pdbx_strand_id
1 'polypeptide(L)'
;SLGLRYVGKFLNVGQLFQSLGHIVKGRLRAGLSGIFTGFIHIFVGLLEALSEMVRIVSFTFRLFGNMTAGEILLLIAAFLIPWVFALPFYGLELLVGFVQALIFSGLTLVFLTLAVTHHGEESA
;
A
#
# COMPACT_ATOMS: atom_id res chain seq x y z
N SER A 1 -0.81 29.49 -1.74
CA SER A 1 -2.11 29.88 -2.34
C SER A 1 -2.38 29.26 -3.72
N LEU A 2 -1.54 28.35 -4.23
CA LEU A 2 -1.77 27.69 -5.53
C LEU A 2 -2.76 26.50 -5.46
N GLY A 3 -3.15 26.05 -4.26
CA GLY A 3 -4.24 25.08 -4.05
C GLY A 3 -5.62 25.58 -4.51
N LEU A 4 -5.83 26.90 -4.55
CA LEU A 4 -7.05 27.52 -5.09
C LEU A 4 -7.20 27.32 -6.61
N ARG A 5 -6.11 27.03 -7.31
CA ARG A 5 -6.12 26.79 -8.77
C ARG A 5 -6.39 25.33 -9.13
N TYR A 6 -6.29 24.41 -8.17
CA TYR A 6 -6.61 22.99 -8.33
C TYR A 6 -8.09 22.69 -8.03
N VAL A 7 -8.69 23.41 -7.07
CA VAL A 7 -10.15 23.36 -6.80
C VAL A 7 -10.95 23.85 -8.03
N GLY A 8 -10.40 24.79 -8.82
CA GLY A 8 -10.99 25.22 -10.09
C GLY A 8 -10.98 24.18 -11.22
N LYS A 9 -10.22 23.07 -11.09
CA LYS A 9 -10.18 21.96 -12.06
C LYS A 9 -11.24 20.88 -11.74
N PHE A 10 -11.75 20.85 -10.50
CA PHE A 10 -12.95 20.09 -10.12
C PHE A 10 -14.24 20.74 -10.64
N LEU A 11 -14.21 22.05 -10.98
CA LEU A 11 -15.17 22.68 -11.88
C LEU A 11 -14.78 22.40 -13.33
N ASN A 12 -15.00 21.15 -13.71
CA ASN A 12 -14.70 20.57 -14.99
C ASN A 12 -15.65 21.03 -16.12
N VAL A 13 -15.66 22.34 -16.43
CA VAL A 13 -16.43 22.90 -17.56
C VAL A 13 -15.66 22.73 -18.90
N GLY A 14 -14.33 22.57 -18.82
CA GLY A 14 -13.44 22.43 -19.98
C GLY A 14 -13.43 21.04 -20.63
N GLN A 15 -13.40 19.95 -19.85
CA GLN A 15 -13.42 18.59 -20.41
C GLN A 15 -14.83 18.19 -20.90
N LEU A 16 -15.88 18.84 -20.39
CA LEU A 16 -17.24 18.71 -20.90
C LEU A 16 -17.37 19.33 -22.30
N PHE A 17 -16.80 20.51 -22.53
CA PHE A 17 -16.80 21.20 -23.83
C PHE A 17 -15.97 20.44 -24.88
N GLN A 18 -14.85 19.83 -24.47
CA GLN A 18 -14.02 18.99 -25.36
C GLN A 18 -14.67 17.62 -25.66
N SER A 19 -15.45 17.08 -24.71
CA SER A 19 -16.25 15.86 -24.91
C SER A 19 -17.46 16.11 -25.84
N LEU A 20 -18.05 17.31 -25.83
CA LEU A 20 -19.05 17.73 -26.81
C LEU A 20 -18.46 17.81 -28.23
N GLY A 21 -17.22 18.28 -28.36
CA GLY A 21 -16.48 18.32 -29.63
C GLY A 21 -16.17 16.95 -30.24
N HIS A 22 -15.91 15.94 -29.40
CA HIS A 22 -15.65 14.56 -29.86
C HIS A 22 -16.92 13.75 -30.17
N ILE A 23 -18.07 14.11 -29.57
CA ILE A 23 -19.39 13.57 -29.93
C ILE A 23 -19.82 14.10 -31.31
N VAL A 24 -19.49 15.35 -31.64
CA VAL A 24 -19.74 15.95 -32.97
C VAL A 24 -18.92 15.28 -34.10
N LYS A 25 -17.77 14.64 -33.79
CA LYS A 25 -16.89 13.98 -34.78
C LYS A 25 -17.16 12.47 -34.97
N GLY A 26 -18.22 11.92 -34.37
CA GLY A 26 -18.80 10.63 -34.82
C GLY A 26 -18.18 9.33 -34.28
N ARG A 27 -17.46 9.32 -33.15
CA ARG A 27 -16.97 8.07 -32.52
C ARG A 27 -17.39 7.96 -31.04
N LEU A 28 -18.71 7.93 -30.82
CA LEU A 28 -19.39 7.83 -29.51
C LEU A 28 -18.90 6.65 -28.66
N ARG A 29 -18.56 5.52 -29.30
CA ARG A 29 -18.14 4.28 -28.62
C ARG A 29 -16.81 4.43 -27.87
N ALA A 30 -15.89 5.24 -28.37
CA ALA A 30 -14.57 5.43 -27.75
C ALA A 30 -14.62 6.38 -26.54
N GLY A 31 -15.52 7.38 -26.57
CA GLY A 31 -15.75 8.28 -25.42
C GLY A 31 -16.48 7.59 -24.29
N LEU A 32 -17.51 6.78 -24.60
CA LEU A 32 -18.22 5.99 -23.58
C LEU A 32 -17.31 4.89 -23.01
N SER A 33 -16.50 4.21 -23.83
CA SER A 33 -15.54 3.23 -23.33
C SER A 33 -14.49 3.89 -22.43
N GLY A 34 -13.95 5.06 -22.81
CA GLY A 34 -12.96 5.79 -22.00
C GLY A 34 -13.45 6.18 -20.60
N ILE A 35 -14.73 6.57 -20.46
CA ILE A 35 -15.32 6.90 -19.15
C ILE A 35 -15.45 5.63 -18.27
N PHE A 36 -15.88 4.50 -18.85
CA PHE A 36 -15.95 3.23 -18.14
C PHE A 36 -14.57 2.70 -17.74
N THR A 37 -13.58 2.77 -18.63
CA THR A 37 -12.21 2.35 -18.33
C THR A 37 -11.57 3.26 -17.28
N GLY A 38 -11.81 4.57 -17.33
CA GLY A 38 -11.33 5.53 -16.33
C GLY A 38 -11.90 5.28 -14.93
N PHE A 39 -13.18 4.95 -14.81
CA PHE A 39 -13.78 4.56 -13.53
C PHE A 39 -13.15 3.29 -12.96
N ILE A 40 -12.92 2.27 -13.80
CA ILE A 40 -12.22 1.04 -13.41
C ILE A 40 -10.78 1.32 -12.98
N HIS A 41 -10.03 2.17 -13.70
CA HIS A 41 -8.66 2.53 -13.32
C HIS A 41 -8.58 3.23 -11.97
N ILE A 42 -9.52 4.14 -11.65
CA ILE A 42 -9.60 4.77 -10.33
C ILE A 42 -9.88 3.74 -9.24
N PHE A 43 -10.83 2.83 -9.48
CA PHE A 43 -11.16 1.75 -8.53
C PHE A 43 -10.00 0.78 -8.33
N VAL A 44 -9.29 0.41 -9.40
CA VAL A 44 -8.12 -0.48 -9.37
C VAL A 44 -6.95 0.20 -8.67
N GLY A 45 -6.66 1.48 -8.96
CA GLY A 45 -5.61 2.23 -8.27
C GLY A 45 -5.87 2.38 -6.78
N LEU A 46 -7.13 2.62 -6.37
CA LEU A 46 -7.51 2.60 -4.96
C LEU A 46 -7.32 1.20 -4.36
N LEU A 47 -7.76 0.15 -5.05
CA LEU A 47 -7.62 -1.24 -4.57
C LEU A 47 -6.15 -1.67 -4.47
N GLU A 48 -5.29 -1.22 -5.39
CA GLU A 48 -3.84 -1.43 -5.38
C GLU A 48 -3.20 -0.79 -4.13
N ALA A 49 -3.49 0.49 -3.88
CA ALA A 49 -3.01 1.20 -2.69
C ALA A 49 -3.48 0.55 -1.38
N LEU A 50 -4.74 0.09 -1.34
CA LEU A 50 -5.30 -0.63 -0.20
C LEU A 50 -4.63 -2.00 -0.01
N SER A 51 -4.40 -2.76 -1.10
CA SER A 51 -3.71 -4.05 -1.09
C SER A 51 -2.27 -3.92 -0.58
N GLU A 52 -1.59 -2.85 -0.99
CA GLU A 52 -0.24 -2.51 -0.54
C GLU A 52 -0.20 -2.18 0.96
N MET A 53 -1.15 -1.36 1.44
CA MET A 53 -1.30 -1.03 2.86
C MET A 53 -1.63 -2.27 3.72
N VAL A 54 -2.53 -3.14 3.26
CA VAL A 54 -2.87 -4.41 3.93
C VAL A 54 -1.65 -5.33 4.02
N ARG A 55 -0.79 -5.34 2.99
CA ARG A 55 0.43 -6.14 2.98
C ARG A 55 1.41 -5.68 4.07
N ILE A 56 1.65 -4.36 4.19
CA ILE A 56 2.47 -3.76 5.26
C ILE A 56 1.92 -4.13 6.64
N VAL A 57 0.62 -3.93 6.86
CA VAL A 57 -0.05 -4.23 8.13
C VAL A 57 0.05 -5.71 8.49
N SER A 58 -0.13 -6.62 7.53
CA SER A 58 0.01 -8.06 7.72
C SER A 58 1.43 -8.45 8.17
N PHE A 59 2.45 -7.76 7.65
CA PHE A 59 3.85 -7.97 8.06
C PHE A 59 4.14 -7.41 9.45
N THR A 60 3.58 -6.25 9.80
CA THR A 60 3.68 -5.69 11.15
C THR A 60 3.01 -6.58 12.19
N PHE A 61 1.82 -7.12 11.91
CA PHE A 61 1.17 -8.07 12.81
C PHE A 61 1.97 -9.37 12.96
N ARG A 62 2.64 -9.84 11.91
CA ARG A 62 3.51 -11.02 11.98
C ARG A 62 4.77 -10.77 12.82
N LEU A 63 5.38 -9.59 12.69
CA LEU A 63 6.51 -9.16 13.52
C LEU A 63 6.12 -8.97 14.98
N PHE A 64 5.01 -8.25 15.21
CA PHE A 64 4.45 -7.98 16.53
C PHE A 64 4.06 -9.26 17.25
N GLY A 65 3.45 -10.22 16.54
CA GLY A 65 3.11 -11.53 17.07
C GLY A 65 4.33 -12.32 17.52
N ASN A 66 5.40 -12.38 16.72
CA ASN A 66 6.61 -13.11 17.07
C ASN A 66 7.39 -12.45 18.24
N MET A 67 7.54 -11.12 18.25
CA MET A 67 8.20 -10.43 19.37
C MET A 67 7.39 -10.51 20.67
N THR A 68 6.07 -10.34 20.59
CA THR A 68 5.19 -10.41 21.76
C THR A 68 5.06 -11.83 22.29
N ALA A 69 5.04 -12.85 21.40
CA ALA A 69 5.05 -14.25 21.82
C ALA A 69 6.33 -14.59 22.58
N GLY A 70 7.50 -14.15 22.10
CA GLY A 70 8.78 -14.39 22.77
C GLY A 70 8.90 -13.68 24.11
N GLU A 71 8.38 -12.46 24.21
CA GLU A 71 8.38 -11.70 25.47
C GLU A 71 7.39 -12.29 26.49
N ILE A 72 6.18 -12.65 26.08
CA ILE A 72 5.20 -13.34 26.92
C ILE A 72 5.73 -14.71 27.35
N LEU A 73 6.37 -15.46 26.43
CA LEU A 73 7.00 -16.75 26.72
C LEU A 73 8.10 -16.60 27.76
N LEU A 74 8.95 -15.57 27.68
CA LEU A 74 9.99 -15.29 28.68
C LEU A 74 9.38 -15.03 30.06
N LEU A 75 8.31 -14.23 30.11
CA LEU A 75 7.60 -13.90 31.36
C LEU A 75 7.04 -15.17 32.03
N ILE A 76 6.52 -16.10 31.24
CA ILE A 76 5.98 -17.39 31.72
C ILE A 76 7.12 -18.38 32.06
N ALA A 77 8.14 -18.47 31.20
CA ALA A 77 9.26 -19.41 31.35
C ALA A 77 10.16 -19.06 32.54
N ALA A 78 10.38 -17.76 32.81
CA ALA A 78 11.08 -17.29 34.00
C ALA A 78 10.40 -17.72 35.31
N PHE A 79 9.10 -18.00 35.27
CA PHE A 79 8.30 -18.40 36.43
C PHE A 79 8.08 -19.91 36.54
N LEU A 80 8.27 -20.70 35.46
CA LEU A 80 7.75 -22.08 35.38
C LEU A 80 8.70 -23.15 34.78
N ILE A 81 9.71 -22.83 33.96
CA ILE A 81 10.50 -23.82 33.17
C ILE A 81 12.02 -23.71 33.41
N PRO A 82 12.79 -24.82 33.33
CA PRO A 82 14.25 -24.77 33.34
C PRO A 82 14.85 -23.89 32.22
N TRP A 83 15.69 -22.94 32.63
CA TRP A 83 16.36 -21.92 31.78
C TRP A 83 17.07 -22.46 30.52
N VAL A 84 17.48 -23.73 30.53
CA VAL A 84 18.29 -24.35 29.46
C VAL A 84 17.51 -24.57 28.16
N PHE A 85 16.19 -24.79 28.22
CA PHE A 85 15.38 -25.03 27.00
C PHE A 85 14.96 -23.72 26.32
N ALA A 86 14.81 -22.64 27.10
CA ALA A 86 14.40 -21.34 26.60
C ALA A 86 15.52 -20.60 25.86
N LEU A 87 16.79 -20.80 26.24
CA LEU A 87 17.96 -20.12 25.66
C LEU A 87 18.13 -20.30 24.13
N PRO A 88 18.16 -21.52 23.57
CA PRO A 88 18.30 -21.70 22.12
C PRO A 88 17.05 -21.27 21.35
N PHE A 89 15.86 -21.45 21.93
CA PHE A 89 14.60 -21.00 21.33
C PHE A 89 14.53 -19.47 21.25
N TYR A 90 15.01 -18.77 22.29
CA TYR A 90 15.10 -17.31 22.34
C TYR A 90 16.04 -16.73 21.28
N GLY A 91 17.21 -17.35 21.08
CA GLY A 91 18.15 -16.94 20.03
C GLY A 91 17.59 -17.11 18.62
N LEU A 92 16.88 -18.23 18.37
CA LEU A 92 16.21 -18.48 17.09
C LEU A 92 15.01 -17.56 16.86
N GLU A 93 14.23 -17.27 17.90
CA GLU A 93 13.06 -16.38 17.85
C GLU A 93 13.46 -14.92 17.61
N LEU A 94 14.51 -14.44 18.27
CA LEU A 94 15.10 -13.11 18.02
C LEU A 94 15.61 -12.99 16.58
N LEU A 95 16.24 -14.03 16.04
CA LEU A 95 16.75 -14.07 14.67
C LEU A 95 15.60 -14.03 13.65
N VAL A 96 14.50 -14.75 13.89
CA VAL A 96 13.29 -14.69 13.05
C VAL A 96 12.65 -13.30 13.08
N GLY A 97 12.58 -12.66 14.26
CA GLY A 97 12.13 -11.28 14.39
C GLY A 97 13.02 -10.29 13.62
N PHE A 98 14.34 -10.47 13.67
CA PHE A 98 15.30 -9.67 12.92
C PHE A 98 15.13 -9.81 11.40
N VAL A 99 15.00 -11.04 10.90
CA VAL A 99 14.74 -11.31 9.47
C VAL A 99 13.41 -10.69 9.03
N GLN A 100 12.37 -10.76 9.87
CA GLN A 100 11.07 -10.18 9.58
C GLN A 100 11.12 -8.63 9.50
N ALA A 101 11.95 -7.98 10.34
CA ALA A 101 12.19 -6.54 10.28
C ALA A 101 12.99 -6.11 9.03
N LEU A 102 13.97 -6.92 8.61
CA LEU A 102 14.69 -6.71 7.35
C LEU A 102 13.75 -6.80 6.14
N ILE A 103 12.87 -7.79 6.10
CA ILE A 103 11.86 -7.94 5.04
C ILE A 103 10.90 -6.74 5.04
N PHE A 104 10.48 -6.27 6.22
CA PHE A 104 9.63 -5.09 6.33
C PHE A 104 10.29 -3.84 5.74
N SER A 105 11.54 -3.55 6.13
CA SER A 105 12.30 -2.42 5.58
C SER A 105 12.51 -2.54 4.07
N GLY A 106 12.80 -3.74 3.56
CA GLY A 106 12.93 -4.01 2.13
C GLY A 106 11.63 -3.72 1.36
N LEU A 107 10.48 -4.11 1.91
CA LEU A 107 9.19 -3.81 1.31
C LEU A 107 8.85 -2.32 1.39
N THR A 108 9.14 -1.64 2.50
CA THR A 108 8.98 -0.18 2.61
C THR A 108 9.81 0.56 1.56
N LEU A 109 11.03 0.11 1.29
CA LEU A 109 11.87 0.68 0.23
C LEU A 109 11.23 0.47 -1.15
N VAL A 110 10.75 -0.74 -1.43
CA VAL A 110 10.06 -1.06 -2.69
C VAL A 110 8.81 -0.20 -2.85
N PHE A 111 8.00 -0.05 -1.81
CA PHE A 111 6.78 0.78 -1.80
C PHE A 111 7.09 2.27 -1.97
N LEU A 112 8.15 2.77 -1.33
CA LEU A 112 8.62 4.14 -1.57
C LEU A 112 9.02 4.34 -3.04
N THR A 113 9.68 3.34 -3.62
CA THR A 113 10.10 3.36 -5.03
C THR A 113 8.89 3.29 -5.98
N LEU A 114 7.89 2.46 -5.67
CA LEU A 114 6.63 2.38 -6.42
C LEU A 114 5.83 3.67 -6.31
N ALA A 115 5.68 4.24 -5.10
CA ALA A 115 4.97 5.50 -4.88
C ALA A 115 5.63 6.68 -5.62
N VAL A 116 6.97 6.72 -5.65
CA VAL A 116 7.73 7.70 -6.45
C VAL A 116 7.51 7.49 -7.95
N THR A 117 7.40 6.25 -8.41
CA THR A 117 7.19 5.90 -9.83
C THR A 117 5.74 6.15 -10.29
N HIS A 118 4.75 5.90 -9.44
CA HIS A 118 3.33 6.13 -9.73
C HIS A 118 2.97 7.61 -9.94
N HIS A 119 3.81 8.56 -9.49
CA HIS A 119 3.67 9.98 -9.86
C HIS A 119 4.21 10.32 -11.27
N GLY A 120 4.75 9.36 -12.01
CA GLY A 120 5.26 9.54 -13.37
C GLY A 120 4.30 9.14 -14.50
N GLU A 121 3.25 8.37 -14.22
CA GLU A 121 2.41 7.72 -15.26
C GLU A 121 0.99 8.31 -15.43
N GLU A 122 0.73 9.50 -14.90
CA GLU A 122 -0.53 10.24 -15.20
C GLU A 122 -0.24 11.58 -15.92
N SER A 123 0.82 11.59 -16.73
CA SER A 123 1.18 12.69 -17.64
C SER A 123 1.71 12.15 -18.97
N ALA A 124 0.89 11.37 -19.66
CA ALA A 124 1.01 11.15 -21.11
C ALA A 124 -0.38 11.07 -21.74
#